data_AF-A0A9X8CXK4-F1
#
_entry.id   AF-A0A9X8CXK4-F1
#
_cell.length_a   1.000
_cell.length_b   1.000
_cell.length_c   1.000
_cell.angle_alpha   90.00
_cell.angle_beta   90.00
_cell.angle_gamma   90.00
#
_symmetry.space_group_name_H-M   'P 1'
#
loop_
_entity.id
_entity.type
_entity.pdbx_description
1 polymer ?
#
loop_
_entity_poly.entity_id
_entity_poly.type
_entity_poly.pdbx_seq_one_letter_code
_entity_poly.pdbx_strand_id
1 'polypeptide(L)'
;MLVLDASQTESAATPGLRDLLAEPAWQATGLGPRPAQASVATLPAALGLRQLGGLEPLLAYARGYAVVIVHAPVEQLAPLLQGHAMRPLLPLDMQPRGMVRSYRQIKHLALHAGLSCIVAAATEAHEPFARRHADTLMASLAQCAQRHLRMQPLCTRTDPGSAPDMRRLALQMLAHAVT
;
A
#
# COMPACT_ATOMS: atom_id res chain seq x y z
N MET A 1 -13.48 -2.37 7.26
CA MET A 1 -12.12 -2.19 6.70
C MET A 1 -11.47 -1.05 7.45
N LEU A 2 -10.18 -1.14 7.77
CA LEU A 2 -9.41 -0.06 8.39
C LEU A 2 -8.38 0.48 7.38
N VAL A 3 -8.22 1.80 7.32
CA VAL A 3 -7.20 2.48 6.54
C VAL A 3 -6.29 3.24 7.50
N LEU A 4 -5.00 2.95 7.45
CA LEU A 4 -3.96 3.67 8.17
C LEU A 4 -3.28 4.62 7.20
N ASP A 5 -3.45 5.92 7.41
CA ASP A 5 -2.97 6.95 6.49
C ASP A 5 -1.76 7.68 7.08
N ALA A 6 -0.58 7.34 6.56
CA ALA A 6 0.68 7.97 6.97
C ALA A 6 0.91 9.34 6.30
N SER A 7 0.01 9.79 5.42
CA SER A 7 0.03 11.17 4.95
C SER A 7 -0.49 12.15 6.01
N GLN A 8 -1.20 11.65 7.03
CA GLN A 8 -1.76 12.43 8.13
C GLN A 8 -1.01 12.16 9.43
N THR A 9 -0.59 13.23 10.08
CA THR A 9 0.16 13.20 11.35
C THR A 9 -0.78 13.20 12.55
N GLU A 10 -0.57 12.28 13.49
CA GLU A 10 -1.30 12.21 14.75
C GLU A 10 -1.04 13.46 15.62
N SER A 11 -2.11 13.99 16.22
CA SER A 11 -2.06 15.14 17.11
C SER A 11 -3.04 14.96 18.28
N ALA A 12 -2.95 15.81 19.30
CA ALA A 12 -3.91 15.77 20.41
C ALA A 12 -5.37 16.02 19.94
N ALA A 13 -5.57 16.80 18.88
CA ALA A 13 -6.89 17.07 18.31
C ALA A 13 -7.36 15.96 17.35
N THR A 14 -6.42 15.21 16.78
CA THR A 14 -6.65 14.12 15.83
C THR A 14 -5.82 12.91 16.25
N PRO A 15 -6.26 12.18 17.29
CA PRO A 15 -5.56 11.00 17.74
C PRO A 15 -5.53 9.94 16.63
N GLY A 16 -4.51 9.09 16.63
CA GLY A 16 -4.34 8.09 15.59
C GLY A 16 -3.53 6.89 16.06
N LEU A 17 -2.81 6.25 15.13
CA LEU A 17 -2.12 4.99 15.41
C LEU A 17 -1.16 5.09 16.59
N ARG A 18 -0.38 6.19 16.70
CA ARG A 18 0.52 6.38 17.85
C ARG A 18 -0.20 6.26 19.19
N ASP A 19 -1.35 6.92 19.33
CA ASP A 19 -2.12 6.93 20.57
C ASP A 19 -2.73 5.54 20.81
N LEU A 20 -3.12 4.82 19.74
CA LEU A 20 -3.54 3.43 19.85
C LEU A 20 -2.44 2.50 20.38
N LEU A 21 -1.20 2.69 19.92
CA LEU A 21 -0.04 1.89 20.33
C LEU A 21 0.36 2.14 21.80
N ALA A 22 0.06 3.32 22.33
CA ALA A 22 0.42 3.72 23.68
C ALA A 22 -0.51 3.13 24.76
N GLU A 23 -1.73 2.72 24.41
CA GLU A 23 -2.74 2.23 25.35
C GLU A 23 -2.72 0.69 25.48
N PRO A 24 -2.27 0.12 26.62
CA PRO A 24 -2.18 -1.33 26.80
C PRO A 24 -3.55 -2.01 26.86
N ALA A 25 -4.58 -1.28 27.29
CA ALA A 25 -5.96 -1.79 27.37
C ALA A 25 -6.49 -2.22 26.00
N TRP A 26 -6.08 -1.54 24.92
CA TRP A 26 -6.53 -1.84 23.56
C TRP A 26 -5.79 -3.01 22.91
N GLN A 27 -4.60 -3.36 23.41
CA GLN A 27 -3.90 -4.58 23.01
C GLN A 27 -4.62 -5.84 23.51
N ALA A 28 -5.33 -5.74 24.65
CA ALA A 28 -6.04 -6.85 25.27
C ALA A 28 -7.42 -7.13 24.63
N THR A 29 -8.14 -6.08 24.19
CA THR A 29 -9.50 -6.21 23.63
C THR A 29 -9.58 -6.05 22.11
N GLY A 30 -8.51 -5.55 21.47
CA GLY A 30 -8.55 -5.08 20.08
C GLY A 30 -9.46 -3.87 19.90
N LEU A 31 -9.47 -3.27 18.70
CA LEU A 31 -10.55 -2.37 18.30
C LEU A 31 -11.82 -3.21 18.17
N GLY A 32 -12.67 -3.22 19.21
CA GLY A 32 -13.93 -3.95 19.21
C GLY A 32 -14.82 -3.56 18.01
N PRO A 33 -15.61 -4.49 17.45
CA PRO A 33 -16.34 -4.24 16.22
C PRO A 33 -17.56 -3.33 16.46
N ARG A 34 -17.58 -2.13 15.87
CA ARG A 34 -18.73 -1.57 15.13
C ARG A 34 -18.37 -0.24 14.46
N PRO A 35 -18.65 -0.08 13.15
CA PRO A 35 -20.02 0.25 12.75
C PRO A 35 -20.71 -0.86 11.95
N ALA A 36 -22.02 -0.72 11.81
CA ALA A 36 -22.86 -1.53 10.93
C ALA A 36 -22.32 -1.54 9.47
N GLN A 37 -22.78 -2.53 8.71
CA GLN A 37 -22.45 -2.84 7.31
C GLN A 37 -21.90 -1.64 6.50
N ALA A 38 -20.69 -1.85 5.93
CA ALA A 38 -20.02 -1.01 4.93
C ALA A 38 -19.30 0.29 5.36
N SER A 39 -18.99 0.52 6.64
CA SER A 39 -18.14 1.66 7.03
C SER A 39 -16.63 1.37 6.89
N VAL A 40 -15.90 2.31 6.26
CA VAL A 40 -14.43 2.36 6.20
C VAL A 40 -13.96 3.32 7.28
N ALA A 41 -13.17 2.84 8.24
CA ALA A 41 -12.52 3.70 9.22
C ALA A 41 -11.14 4.12 8.71
N THR A 42 -10.84 5.41 8.72
CA THR A 42 -9.51 5.95 8.37
C THR A 42 -8.88 6.58 9.61
N LEU A 43 -7.63 6.23 9.89
CA LEU A 43 -6.88 6.74 11.03
C LEU A 43 -5.57 7.38 10.58
N PRO A 44 -5.20 8.57 11.10
CA PRO A 44 -3.86 9.12 10.95
C PRO A 44 -2.83 8.15 11.53
N ALA A 45 -1.72 7.93 10.81
CA ALA A 45 -0.77 6.88 11.17
C ALA A 45 0.71 7.25 10.94
N ALA A 46 1.02 8.50 10.60
CA ALA A 46 2.36 8.90 10.19
C ALA A 46 3.42 8.66 11.27
N LEU A 47 3.11 8.94 12.53
CA LEU A 47 4.01 8.77 13.67
C LEU A 47 3.94 7.36 14.22
N GLY A 48 2.76 6.78 14.37
CA GLY A 48 2.56 5.44 14.89
C GLY A 48 3.29 4.39 14.05
N LEU A 49 3.21 4.47 12.72
CA LEU A 49 3.91 3.54 11.83
C LEU A 49 5.44 3.67 11.94
N ARG A 50 6.00 4.84 12.29
CA ARG A 50 7.45 5.01 12.50
C ARG A 50 7.94 4.40 13.80
N GLN A 51 7.04 4.24 14.78
CA GLN A 51 7.37 3.64 16.07
C GLN A 51 7.33 2.12 16.03
N LEU A 52 6.68 1.55 15.01
CA LEU A 52 6.61 0.11 14.82
C LEU A 52 7.98 -0.46 14.40
N GLY A 53 8.40 -1.53 15.08
CA GLY A 53 9.56 -2.35 14.69
C GLY A 53 9.20 -3.54 13.79
N GLY A 54 7.92 -3.76 13.52
CA GLY A 54 7.38 -4.90 12.77
C GLY A 54 5.86 -4.79 12.63
N LEU A 55 5.25 -5.72 11.88
CA LEU A 55 3.79 -5.74 11.66
C LEU A 55 3.01 -6.40 12.81
N GLU A 56 3.66 -7.16 13.69
CA GLU A 56 3.02 -7.94 14.75
C GLU A 56 2.12 -7.11 15.67
N PRO A 57 2.53 -5.91 16.15
CA PRO A 57 1.65 -5.07 16.94
C PRO A 57 0.40 -4.71 16.14
N LEU A 58 0.58 -4.34 14.87
CA LEU A 58 -0.52 -3.96 14.00
C LEU A 58 -1.49 -5.12 13.76
N LEU A 59 -0.98 -6.34 13.55
CA LEU A 59 -1.79 -7.55 13.39
C LEU A 59 -2.62 -7.84 14.66
N ALA A 60 -2.07 -7.59 15.84
CA ALA A 60 -2.80 -7.74 17.10
C ALA A 60 -3.99 -6.76 17.19
N TYR A 61 -3.80 -5.49 16.81
CA TYR A 61 -4.88 -4.50 16.77
C TYR A 61 -5.89 -4.77 15.65
N ALA A 62 -5.43 -5.31 14.53
CA ALA A 62 -6.23 -5.55 13.33
C ALA A 62 -7.22 -6.71 13.46
N ARG A 63 -7.19 -7.50 14.56
CA ARG A 63 -8.03 -8.70 14.75
C ARG A 63 -9.54 -8.47 14.55
N GLY A 64 -10.03 -7.25 14.75
CA GLY A 64 -11.43 -6.88 14.50
C GLY A 64 -11.78 -6.52 13.05
N TYR A 65 -10.79 -6.47 12.15
CA TYR A 65 -10.94 -6.03 10.77
C TYR A 65 -10.60 -7.15 9.79
N ALA A 66 -11.49 -7.38 8.82
CA ALA A 66 -11.23 -8.33 7.73
C ALA A 66 -10.06 -7.90 6.83
N VAL A 67 -9.81 -6.59 6.69
CA VAL A 67 -8.76 -6.01 5.87
C VAL A 67 -8.26 -4.71 6.50
N VAL A 68 -6.94 -4.55 6.55
CA VAL A 68 -6.24 -3.31 6.89
C VAL A 68 -5.45 -2.84 5.67
N ILE A 69 -5.67 -1.60 5.26
CA ILE A 69 -4.92 -0.94 4.19
C ILE A 69 -3.96 0.05 4.84
N VAL A 70 -2.68 -0.04 4.51
CA VAL A 70 -1.68 0.93 4.94
C VAL A 70 -1.28 1.79 3.75
N HIS A 71 -1.64 3.07 3.81
CA HIS A 71 -1.25 4.07 2.83
C HIS A 71 -0.08 4.87 3.39
N ALA A 72 1.13 4.65 2.85
CA ALA A 72 2.33 5.29 3.38
C ALA A 72 3.45 5.40 2.33
N PRO A 73 4.41 6.33 2.53
CA PRO A 73 5.64 6.36 1.75
C PRO A 73 6.40 5.04 1.84
N VAL A 74 7.04 4.66 0.75
CA VAL A 74 7.73 3.36 0.65
C VAL A 74 8.92 3.28 1.62
N GLU A 75 9.51 4.43 1.93
CA GLU A 75 10.61 4.60 2.87
C GLU A 75 10.19 4.22 4.30
N GLN A 76 8.94 4.50 4.63
CA GLN A 76 8.35 4.19 5.93
C GLN A 76 7.83 2.75 5.99
N LEU A 77 7.33 2.22 4.87
CA LEU A 77 6.84 0.85 4.81
C LEU A 77 7.95 -0.19 4.78
N ALA A 78 9.05 0.05 4.04
CA ALA A 78 10.02 -0.99 3.76
C ALA A 78 10.59 -1.70 5.01
N PRO A 79 10.93 -1.01 6.11
CA PRO A 79 11.37 -1.68 7.34
C PRO A 79 10.30 -2.60 7.94
N LEU A 80 9.03 -2.18 7.92
CA LEU A 80 7.91 -2.95 8.45
C LEU A 80 7.64 -4.21 7.63
N LEU A 81 7.95 -4.19 6.33
CA LEU A 81 7.67 -5.30 5.42
C LEU A 81 8.80 -6.32 5.33
N GLN A 82 9.94 -6.09 6.00
CA GLN A 82 11.07 -7.01 5.98
C GLN A 82 10.67 -8.40 6.51
N GLY A 83 11.07 -9.45 5.80
CA GLY A 83 10.78 -10.84 6.19
C GLY A 83 9.37 -11.33 5.85
N HIS A 84 8.48 -10.47 5.37
CA HIS A 84 7.13 -10.87 4.95
C HIS A 84 7.05 -11.14 3.45
N ALA A 85 6.37 -12.21 3.05
CA ALA A 85 6.16 -12.54 1.64
C ALA A 85 4.91 -11.83 1.10
N MET A 86 5.03 -10.53 0.75
CA MET A 86 3.93 -9.75 0.17
C MET A 86 4.33 -8.96 -1.06
N ARG A 87 3.35 -8.43 -1.80
CA ARG A 87 3.59 -7.48 -2.91
C ARG A 87 2.79 -6.20 -2.69
N PRO A 88 3.40 -5.11 -2.19
CA PRO A 88 2.71 -3.84 -2.04
C PRO A 88 2.28 -3.28 -3.40
N LEU A 89 1.18 -2.52 -3.39
CA LEU A 89 0.69 -1.78 -4.54
C LEU A 89 1.43 -0.44 -4.65
N LEU A 90 2.04 -0.18 -5.80
CA LEU A 90 2.61 1.11 -6.17
C LEU A 90 1.77 1.73 -7.31
N PRO A 91 1.22 2.94 -7.12
CA PRO A 91 0.62 3.68 -8.21
C PRO A 91 1.70 4.12 -9.20
N LEU A 92 1.44 3.95 -10.49
CA LEU A 92 2.30 4.46 -11.55
C LEU A 92 2.13 5.97 -11.69
N ASP A 93 3.22 6.72 -11.57
CA ASP A 93 3.23 8.15 -11.84
C ASP A 93 3.39 8.38 -13.36
N MET A 94 2.32 8.82 -14.02
CA MET A 94 2.29 9.08 -15.46
C MET A 94 2.80 10.48 -15.84
N GLN A 95 3.27 11.28 -14.87
CA GLN A 95 3.78 12.62 -15.12
C GLN A 95 5.21 12.60 -15.71
N PRO A 96 5.67 13.72 -16.30
CA PRO A 96 7.09 13.88 -16.65
C PRO A 96 7.98 13.65 -15.43
N ARG A 97 8.97 12.75 -15.53
CA ARG A 97 9.83 12.21 -14.45
C ARG A 97 9.18 11.16 -13.53
N GLY A 98 7.90 10.85 -13.72
CA GLY A 98 7.19 9.82 -12.94
C GLY A 98 7.85 8.45 -13.00
N MET A 99 8.39 8.07 -14.17
CA MET A 99 9.16 6.83 -14.34
C MET A 99 10.35 6.72 -13.38
N VAL A 100 11.10 7.81 -13.17
CA VAL A 100 12.27 7.80 -12.26
C VAL A 100 11.79 7.66 -10.81
N ARG A 101 10.68 8.30 -10.44
CA ARG A 101 10.08 8.19 -9.11
C ARG A 101 9.56 6.78 -8.85
N SER A 102 8.78 6.20 -9.77
CA SER A 102 8.30 4.83 -9.66
C SER A 102 9.45 3.83 -9.59
N TYR A 103 10.48 3.99 -10.43
CA TYR A 103 11.67 3.12 -10.34
C TYR A 103 12.40 3.28 -9.00
N ARG A 104 12.52 4.49 -8.45
CA ARG A 104 13.11 4.72 -7.13
C ARG A 104 12.33 3.99 -6.04
N GLN A 105 10.99 3.99 -6.10
CA GLN A 105 10.16 3.27 -5.15
C GLN A 105 10.33 1.74 -5.25
N ILE A 106 10.35 1.21 -6.48
CA ILE A 106 10.62 -0.22 -6.73
C ILE A 106 12.00 -0.60 -6.20
N LYS A 107 13.02 0.21 -6.51
CA LYS A 107 14.39 0.01 -6.02
C LYS A 107 14.44 0.04 -4.49
N HIS A 108 13.70 0.95 -3.85
CA HIS A 108 13.67 1.04 -2.40
C HIS A 108 13.08 -0.24 -1.78
N LEU A 109 11.96 -0.75 -2.29
CA LEU A 109 11.38 -2.02 -1.83
C LEU A 109 12.32 -3.20 -2.04
N ALA A 110 12.94 -3.29 -3.21
CA ALA A 110 13.84 -4.38 -3.52
C ALA A 110 15.06 -4.40 -2.58
N LEU A 111 15.65 -3.23 -2.31
CA LEU A 111 16.87 -3.14 -1.50
C LEU A 111 16.59 -3.19 0.01
N HIS A 112 15.49 -2.60 0.47
CA HIS A 112 15.23 -2.45 1.90
C HIS A 112 14.18 -3.41 2.45
N ALA A 113 13.39 -4.07 1.60
CA ALA A 113 12.43 -5.10 2.03
C ALA A 113 12.62 -6.45 1.32
N GLY A 114 13.43 -6.52 0.26
CA GLY A 114 13.57 -7.73 -0.55
C GLY A 114 12.32 -8.07 -1.37
N LEU A 115 11.41 -7.12 -1.57
CA LEU A 115 10.09 -7.37 -2.14
C LEU A 115 9.95 -6.92 -3.60
N SER A 116 9.17 -7.70 -4.36
CA SER A 116 8.57 -7.22 -5.61
C SER A 116 7.31 -6.41 -5.28
N CYS A 117 6.69 -5.82 -6.28
CA CYS A 117 5.47 -5.03 -6.12
C CYS A 117 4.48 -5.26 -7.25
N ILE A 118 3.26 -4.78 -7.02
CA ILE A 118 2.27 -4.56 -8.07
C ILE A 118 2.39 -3.11 -8.50
N VAL A 119 2.58 -2.85 -9.78
CA VAL A 119 2.54 -1.48 -10.35
C VAL A 119 1.20 -1.31 -11.05
N ALA A 120 0.37 -0.40 -10.55
CA ALA A 120 -0.94 -0.13 -11.15
C ALA A 120 -0.99 1.23 -11.82
N ALA A 121 -1.36 1.25 -13.09
CA ALA A 121 -1.69 2.48 -13.81
C ALA A 121 -3.21 2.71 -13.78
N ALA A 122 -3.61 3.84 -13.21
CA ALA A 122 -5.00 4.31 -13.25
C ALA A 122 -5.24 5.06 -14.57
N THR A 123 -6.03 4.47 -15.47
CA THR A 123 -6.33 5.06 -16.78
C THR A 123 -7.79 4.84 -17.13
N GLU A 124 -8.50 5.91 -17.50
CA GLU A 124 -9.89 5.83 -17.98
C GLU A 124 -9.95 5.06 -19.31
N ALA A 125 -10.99 4.22 -19.49
CA ALA A 125 -11.11 3.37 -20.68
C ALA A 125 -11.18 4.16 -21.99
N HIS A 126 -11.74 5.38 -21.95
CA HIS A 126 -11.92 6.25 -23.13
C HIS A 126 -10.67 7.04 -23.53
N GLU A 127 -9.55 6.92 -22.81
CA GLU A 127 -8.30 7.63 -23.11
C GLU A 127 -7.24 6.70 -23.74
N PRO A 128 -7.32 6.37 -25.05
CA PRO A 128 -6.41 5.41 -25.69
C PRO A 128 -4.96 5.87 -25.71
N PHE A 129 -4.70 7.18 -25.69
CA PHE A 129 -3.33 7.71 -25.60
C PHE A 129 -2.74 7.45 -24.20
N ALA A 130 -3.48 7.76 -23.14
CA ALA A 130 -3.06 7.50 -21.77
C ALA A 130 -2.78 6.00 -21.54
N ARG A 131 -3.64 5.12 -22.06
CA ARG A 131 -3.47 3.66 -21.95
C ARG A 131 -2.19 3.16 -22.62
N ARG A 132 -1.90 3.63 -23.84
CA ARG A 132 -0.65 3.28 -24.54
C ARG A 132 0.59 3.84 -23.84
N HIS A 133 0.48 5.06 -23.31
CA HIS A 133 1.55 5.67 -22.53
C HIS A 133 1.84 4.85 -21.26
N ALA A 134 0.81 4.46 -20.52
CA ALA A 134 0.93 3.58 -19.35
C ALA A 134 1.58 2.24 -19.69
N ASP A 135 1.16 1.57 -20.78
CA ASP A 135 1.76 0.30 -21.22
C ASP A 135 3.27 0.45 -21.49
N THR A 136 3.66 1.54 -22.16
CA THR A 136 5.06 1.85 -22.46
C THR A 136 5.88 2.07 -21.19
N LEU A 137 5.35 2.85 -20.25
CA LEU A 137 5.99 3.13 -18.97
C LEU A 137 6.14 1.86 -18.12
N MET A 138 5.09 1.04 -18.04
CA MET A 138 5.11 -0.21 -17.28
C MET A 138 6.10 -1.22 -17.87
N ALA A 139 6.14 -1.37 -19.20
CA ALA A 139 7.11 -2.23 -19.87
C ALA A 139 8.55 -1.77 -19.61
N SER A 140 8.80 -0.47 -19.71
CA SER A 140 10.12 0.12 -19.43
C SER A 140 10.53 -0.08 -17.97
N LEU A 141 9.61 0.13 -17.02
CA LEU A 141 9.84 -0.09 -15.59
C LEU A 141 10.14 -1.56 -15.28
N ALA A 142 9.36 -2.48 -15.83
CA ALA A 142 9.56 -3.91 -15.64
C ALA A 142 10.91 -4.37 -16.20
N GLN A 143 11.29 -3.88 -17.39
CA GLN A 143 12.59 -4.17 -18.00
C GLN A 143 13.75 -3.62 -17.16
N CYS A 144 13.64 -2.38 -16.68
CA CYS A 144 14.65 -1.77 -15.81
C CYS A 144 14.79 -2.54 -14.48
N ALA A 145 13.68 -2.86 -13.83
CA ALA A 145 13.67 -3.65 -12.59
C ALA A 145 14.29 -5.04 -12.81
N GLN A 146 13.95 -5.72 -13.90
CA GLN A 146 14.52 -7.04 -14.20
C GLN A 146 16.03 -6.96 -14.45
N ARG A 147 16.48 -5.95 -15.20
CA ARG A 147 17.90 -5.79 -15.55
C ARG A 147 18.76 -5.42 -14.34
N HIS A 148 18.29 -4.49 -13.51
CA HIS A 148 19.10 -3.86 -12.47
C HIS A 148 18.82 -4.38 -11.06
N LEU A 149 17.63 -4.90 -10.80
CA LEU A 149 17.21 -5.40 -9.49
C LEU A 149 16.98 -6.92 -9.49
N ARG A 150 16.98 -7.56 -10.67
CA ARG A 150 16.61 -8.99 -10.86
C ARG A 150 15.19 -9.32 -10.37
N MET A 151 14.31 -8.32 -10.43
CA MET A 151 12.92 -8.42 -9.97
C MET A 151 11.96 -8.14 -11.12
N GLN A 152 10.81 -8.81 -11.10
CA GLN A 152 9.74 -8.58 -12.05
C GLN A 152 8.48 -8.07 -11.32
N PRO A 153 8.22 -6.75 -11.35
CA PRO A 153 6.98 -6.18 -10.86
C PRO A 153 5.77 -6.72 -11.66
N LEU A 154 4.65 -6.91 -10.97
CA LEU A 154 3.38 -7.24 -11.61
C LEU A 154 2.72 -5.95 -12.08
N CYS A 155 2.78 -5.68 -13.38
CA CYS A 155 2.17 -4.49 -13.96
C CYS A 155 0.70 -4.75 -14.32
N THR A 156 -0.19 -3.83 -13.95
CA THR A 156 -1.62 -3.89 -14.27
C THR A 156 -2.17 -2.51 -14.59
N ARG A 157 -3.16 -2.46 -15.49
CA ARG A 157 -3.97 -1.25 -15.69
C ARG A 157 -5.30 -1.43 -15.02
N THR A 158 -5.82 -0.35 -14.48
CA THR A 158 -7.13 -0.32 -13.85
C THR A 158 -7.84 0.94 -14.30
N ASP A 159 -9.08 0.81 -14.75
CA ASP A 159 -9.97 1.96 -14.90
C ASP A 159 -10.65 2.21 -13.55
N PRO A 160 -10.39 3.35 -12.88
CA PRO A 160 -11.01 3.67 -11.60
C PRO A 160 -12.54 3.76 -11.64
N GLY A 161 -13.11 4.10 -12.81
CA GLY A 161 -14.56 4.13 -13.01
C GLY A 161 -15.19 2.75 -13.24
N SER A 162 -14.36 1.72 -13.46
CA SER A 162 -14.79 0.36 -13.75
C SER A 162 -14.79 -0.49 -12.48
N ALA A 163 -15.97 -0.72 -11.91
CA ALA A 163 -16.16 -1.66 -10.80
C ALA A 163 -15.52 -3.05 -11.01
N PRO A 164 -15.60 -3.70 -12.21
CA PRO A 164 -14.93 -4.98 -12.41
C PRO A 164 -13.40 -4.88 -12.40
N ASP A 165 -12.81 -3.81 -12.92
CA ASP A 165 -11.35 -3.61 -12.88
C ASP A 165 -10.87 -3.34 -11.46
N MET A 166 -11.57 -2.49 -10.72
CA MET A 166 -11.27 -2.23 -9.31
C MET A 166 -11.38 -3.49 -8.45
N ARG A 167 -12.39 -4.33 -8.69
CA ARG A 167 -12.52 -5.63 -8.01
C ARG A 167 -11.37 -6.57 -8.36
N ARG A 168 -10.94 -6.61 -9.62
CA ARG A 168 -9.78 -7.42 -10.03
C ARG A 168 -8.50 -6.95 -9.33
N LEU A 169 -8.27 -5.64 -9.27
CA LEU A 169 -7.13 -5.06 -8.56
C LEU A 169 -7.16 -5.42 -7.07
N ALA A 170 -8.32 -5.27 -6.41
CA ALA A 170 -8.49 -5.63 -5.00
C ALA A 170 -8.18 -7.11 -4.74
N LEU A 171 -8.67 -8.02 -5.57
CA LEU A 171 -8.36 -9.45 -5.47
C LEU A 171 -6.87 -9.74 -5.66
N GLN A 172 -6.22 -9.04 -6.59
CA GLN A 172 -4.79 -9.19 -6.81
C GLN A 172 -3.97 -8.70 -5.61
N MET A 173 -4.39 -7.61 -4.96
CA MET A 173 -3.76 -7.14 -3.72
C MET A 173 -3.96 -8.14 -2.58
N LEU A 174 -5.18 -8.66 -2.40
CA LEU A 174 -5.48 -9.64 -1.35
C LEU A 174 -4.70 -10.95 -1.54
N ALA A 175 -4.53 -11.41 -2.79
CA ALA A 175 -3.72 -12.58 -3.11
C ALA A 175 -2.22 -12.43 -2.77
N HIS A 176 -1.78 -11.20 -2.51
CA HIS A 176 -0.39 -10.87 -2.16
C HIS A 176 -0.28 -10.11 -0.84
N ALA A 177 -1.31 -10.17 0.02
CA ALA A 177 -1.30 -9.55 1.33
C ALA A 177 -0.59 -10.44 2.36
N VAL A 178 -0.15 -9.83 3.47
CA VAL A 178 0.34 -10.56 4.65
C VAL A 178 -0.88 -11.13 5.39
N THR A 179 -0.79 -12.40 5.78
CA THR A 179 -1.80 -13.13 6.56
C THR A 179 -1.26 -13.53 7.93
#